data_AF-A0A6L3ALI9-F1
#
_entry.id   AF-A0A6L3ALI9-F1
#
_cell.length_a   1.000
_cell.length_b   1.000
_cell.length_c   1.000
_cell.angle_alpha   90.00
_cell.angle_beta   90.00
_cell.angle_gamma   90.00
#
_symmetry.space_group_name_H-M   'P 1'
#
loop_
_entity.id
_entity.type
_entity.pdbx_description
1 polymer ?
#
loop_
_entity_poly.entity_id
_entity_poly.type
_entity_poly.pdbx_seq_one_letter_code
_entity_poly.pdbx_strand_id
1 'polypeptide(L)'
;MFLLIALLLIIATYATKITSKLGIPVLLLFLGIGMLIGSDALNFIYFDDAVLTQKIANKENLFIMWGGIKGAVPIVLATYPAVYGLDDNHFIFNIVFFAVFLSCLLQGTTIGWVAERLKLSIPSLPKSRHSIELITTQKSDIDVFEIQIPEISSIDGTRLRELNLPPDSLITSIMRENYIIIPKEDTILKKHDILFVIAPYKETDLIRSELSK
;
A
#
# COMPACT_ATOMS: atom_id res chain seq x y z
N MET A 1 15.86 -22.21 21.94
CA MET A 1 16.00 -21.84 20.51
C MET A 1 15.38 -22.88 19.58
N PHE A 2 15.86 -24.13 19.56
CA PHE A 2 15.29 -25.20 18.72
C PHE A 2 13.80 -25.49 18.97
N LEU A 3 13.34 -25.40 20.21
CA LEU A 3 11.92 -25.63 20.56
C LEU A 3 10.99 -24.54 20.02
N LEU A 4 11.50 -23.30 19.93
CA LEU A 4 10.77 -22.15 19.38
C LEU A 4 10.72 -22.23 17.86
N ILE A 5 11.82 -22.67 17.22
CA ILE A 5 11.88 -22.96 15.78
C ILE A 5 10.93 -24.10 15.39
N ALA A 6 10.90 -25.19 16.18
CA ALA A 6 9.99 -26.31 15.96
C ALA A 6 8.51 -25.88 16.10
N LEU A 7 8.18 -25.09 17.12
CA LEU A 7 6.83 -24.56 17.29
C LEU A 7 6.42 -23.65 16.13
N LEU A 8 7.32 -22.79 15.65
CA LEU A 8 7.07 -21.90 14.52
C LEU A 8 6.84 -22.68 13.22
N LEU A 9 7.61 -23.75 12.97
CA LEU A 9 7.41 -24.64 11.83
C LEU A 9 6.09 -25.43 11.91
N ILE A 10 5.68 -25.87 13.10
CA ILE A 10 4.38 -26.54 13.30
C ILE A 10 3.23 -25.58 13.02
N ILE A 11 3.31 -24.34 13.50
CA ILE A 11 2.29 -23.31 13.22
C ILE A 11 2.23 -22.99 11.73
N ALA A 12 3.38 -22.82 11.07
CA ALA A 12 3.45 -22.55 9.64
C ALA A 12 2.82 -23.67 8.80
N THR A 13 3.17 -24.93 9.07
CA THR A 13 2.62 -26.09 8.36
C THR A 13 1.11 -26.27 8.62
N TYR A 14 0.64 -25.96 9.83
CA TYR A 14 -0.78 -26.02 10.16
C TYR A 14 -1.58 -24.90 9.47
N ALA A 15 -1.02 -23.68 9.41
CA ALA A 15 -1.61 -22.55 8.69
C ALA A 15 -1.75 -22.86 7.19
N THR A 16 -0.70 -23.41 6.56
CA THR A 16 -0.76 -23.84 5.14
C THR A 16 -1.86 -24.90 4.92
N LYS A 17 -2.01 -25.84 5.86
CA LYS A 17 -3.05 -26.88 5.78
C LYS A 17 -4.46 -26.30 5.87
N ILE A 18 -4.68 -25.26 6.68
CA ILE A 18 -5.96 -24.54 6.78
C ILE A 18 -6.28 -23.79 5.49
N THR A 19 -5.29 -23.11 4.92
CA THR A 19 -5.43 -22.41 3.63
C THR A 19 -5.76 -23.39 2.50
N SER A 20 -5.12 -24.56 2.48
CA SER A 20 -5.41 -25.60 1.48
C SER A 20 -6.72 -26.35 1.72
N LYS A 21 -7.24 -26.39 2.97
CA LYS A 21 -8.46 -27.15 3.33
C LYS A 21 -9.75 -26.44 2.96
N LEU A 22 -9.73 -25.10 2.89
CA LEU A 22 -10.87 -24.37 2.32
C LEU A 22 -11.08 -24.79 0.86
N GLY A 23 -10.01 -25.11 0.11
CA GLY A 23 -10.09 -25.75 -1.19
C GLY A 23 -10.83 -24.95 -2.26
N ILE A 24 -11.34 -23.76 -1.91
CA ILE A 24 -12.08 -22.88 -2.80
C ILE A 24 -11.07 -22.34 -3.80
N PRO A 25 -11.18 -22.70 -5.09
CA PRO A 25 -10.42 -22.03 -6.14
C PRO A 25 -10.61 -20.53 -5.98
N VAL A 26 -9.53 -19.75 -6.08
CA VAL A 26 -9.60 -18.27 -6.00
C VAL A 26 -10.69 -17.73 -6.94
N LEU A 27 -10.91 -18.41 -8.06
CA LEU A 27 -12.01 -18.14 -9.00
C LEU A 27 -13.41 -18.18 -8.35
N LEU A 28 -13.70 -19.18 -7.51
CA LEU A 28 -15.00 -19.31 -6.81
C LEU A 28 -15.18 -18.22 -5.77
N LEU A 29 -14.11 -17.79 -5.09
CA LEU A 29 -14.15 -16.65 -4.19
C LEU A 29 -14.45 -15.35 -4.95
N PHE A 30 -13.75 -15.13 -6.07
CA PHE A 30 -13.95 -13.94 -6.91
C PHE A 30 -15.35 -13.90 -7.52
N LEU A 31 -15.85 -15.05 -7.98
CA LEU A 31 -17.21 -15.21 -8.47
C LEU A 31 -18.24 -14.93 -7.37
N GLY A 32 -18.05 -15.50 -6.17
CA GLY A 32 -18.98 -15.28 -5.05
C GLY A 32 -19.05 -13.81 -4.62
N ILE A 33 -17.91 -13.12 -4.56
CA ILE A 33 -17.86 -11.69 -4.28
C ILE A 33 -18.54 -10.89 -5.41
N GLY A 34 -18.27 -11.23 -6.67
CA GLY A 34 -18.88 -10.58 -7.83
C GLY A 34 -20.40 -10.71 -7.85
N MET A 35 -20.93 -11.90 -7.54
CA MET A 35 -22.37 -12.15 -7.44
C MET A 35 -23.00 -11.39 -6.26
N LEU A 36 -22.33 -11.33 -5.11
CA LEU A 36 -22.81 -10.58 -3.95
C LEU A 36 -22.89 -9.07 -4.21
N ILE A 37 -21.86 -8.50 -4.85
CA ILE A 37 -21.79 -7.06 -5.14
C ILE A 37 -22.67 -6.67 -6.34
N GLY A 38 -22.85 -7.59 -7.29
CA GLY A 38 -23.59 -7.34 -8.52
C GLY A 38 -25.08 -7.12 -8.34
N SER A 39 -25.73 -6.79 -9.46
CA SER A 39 -27.17 -6.56 -9.58
C SER A 39 -28.03 -7.70 -9.04
N ASP A 40 -27.52 -8.93 -9.04
CA ASP A 40 -28.28 -10.14 -8.77
C ASP A 40 -28.49 -10.43 -7.27
N ALA A 41 -27.70 -9.82 -6.37
CA ALA A 41 -27.82 -10.03 -4.92
C ALA A 41 -28.05 -8.74 -4.13
N LEU A 42 -27.02 -7.87 -4.01
CA LEU A 42 -27.10 -6.65 -3.21
C LEU A 42 -27.31 -5.39 -4.04
N ASN A 43 -27.26 -5.51 -5.37
CA ASN A 43 -27.55 -4.45 -6.32
C ASN A 43 -26.69 -3.18 -6.15
N PHE A 44 -25.44 -3.34 -5.70
CA PHE A 44 -24.52 -2.22 -5.54
C PHE A 44 -23.98 -1.72 -6.89
N ILE A 45 -23.74 -2.63 -7.84
CA ILE A 45 -23.19 -2.32 -9.16
C ILE A 45 -24.01 -3.03 -10.24
N TYR A 46 -24.52 -2.27 -11.21
CA TYR A 46 -25.21 -2.81 -12.38
C TYR A 46 -24.22 -3.16 -13.49
N PHE A 47 -24.19 -4.44 -13.89
CA PHE A 47 -23.30 -4.97 -14.93
C PHE A 47 -24.05 -5.24 -16.25
N ASP A 48 -24.59 -4.20 -16.90
CA ASP A 48 -25.39 -4.35 -18.14
C ASP A 48 -24.57 -4.09 -19.43
N ASP A 49 -23.38 -3.48 -19.30
CA ASP A 49 -22.56 -3.13 -20.47
C ASP A 49 -21.55 -4.23 -20.84
N ALA A 50 -22.02 -5.20 -21.63
CA ALA A 50 -21.18 -6.26 -22.19
C ALA A 50 -20.07 -5.70 -23.12
N VAL A 51 -20.33 -4.60 -23.83
CA VAL A 51 -19.37 -4.01 -24.78
C VAL A 51 -18.21 -3.35 -24.03
N LEU A 52 -18.50 -2.65 -22.94
CA LEU A 52 -17.49 -2.07 -22.06
C LEU A 52 -16.65 -3.18 -21.42
N THR A 53 -17.29 -4.23 -20.91
CA THR A 53 -16.62 -5.39 -20.31
C THR A 53 -15.64 -6.03 -21.30
N GLN A 54 -16.08 -6.27 -22.54
CA GLN A 54 -15.23 -6.84 -23.59
C GLN A 54 -14.04 -5.93 -23.94
N LYS A 55 -14.26 -4.61 -24.02
CA LYS A 55 -13.18 -3.65 -24.30
C LYS A 55 -12.11 -3.64 -23.21
N ILE A 56 -12.50 -3.75 -21.94
CA ILE A 56 -11.57 -3.81 -20.81
C ILE A 56 -10.81 -5.13 -20.84
N ALA A 57 -11.52 -6.25 -20.95
CA ALA A 57 -10.92 -7.59 -21.01
C ALA A 57 -9.92 -7.74 -22.17
N ASN A 58 -10.20 -7.18 -23.34
CA ASN A 58 -9.29 -7.23 -24.48
C ASN A 58 -7.99 -6.46 -24.23
N LYS A 59 -8.04 -5.32 -23.54
CA LYS A 59 -6.85 -4.54 -23.16
C LYS A 59 -6.01 -5.30 -22.14
N GLU A 60 -6.64 -5.85 -21.11
CA GLU A 60 -5.97 -6.64 -20.08
C GLU A 60 -5.34 -7.90 -20.67
N ASN A 61 -6.05 -8.63 -21.53
CA ASN A 61 -5.52 -9.81 -22.19
C ASN A 61 -4.31 -9.46 -23.07
N LEU A 62 -4.39 -8.38 -23.86
CA LEU A 62 -3.25 -7.91 -24.66
C LEU A 62 -2.03 -7.57 -23.79
N PHE A 63 -2.25 -6.97 -22.62
CA PHE A 63 -1.20 -6.67 -21.66
C PHE A 63 -0.57 -7.95 -21.07
N ILE A 64 -1.39 -8.93 -20.67
CA ILE A 64 -0.92 -10.22 -20.14
C ILE A 64 -0.13 -10.97 -21.21
N MET A 65 -0.61 -11.01 -22.45
CA MET A 65 0.10 -11.62 -23.57
C MET A 65 1.44 -10.93 -23.84
N TRP A 66 1.52 -9.60 -23.71
CA TRP A 66 2.77 -8.84 -23.85
C TRP A 66 3.79 -9.16 -22.75
N GLY A 67 3.32 -9.45 -21.54
CA GLY A 67 4.18 -9.86 -20.42
C GLY A 67 4.72 -11.29 -20.53
N GLY A 68 4.12 -12.14 -21.37
CA GLY A 68 4.16 -13.60 -21.30
C GLY A 68 5.39 -14.36 -21.79
N ILE A 69 6.53 -13.70 -22.10
CA ILE A 69 7.76 -14.42 -22.51
C ILE A 69 8.97 -13.95 -21.69
N LYS A 70 8.86 -14.12 -20.37
CA LYS A 70 9.94 -13.82 -19.43
C LYS A 70 10.03 -14.93 -18.41
N GLY A 71 11.17 -15.61 -18.35
CA GLY A 71 11.40 -16.60 -17.33
C GLY A 71 12.82 -17.11 -17.35
N ALA A 72 13.35 -17.40 -16.16
CA ALA A 72 14.60 -18.14 -16.03
C ALA A 72 14.43 -19.61 -16.45
N VAL A 73 13.19 -20.11 -16.53
CA VAL A 73 12.87 -21.52 -16.80
C VAL A 73 13.51 -22.04 -18.10
N PRO A 74 13.40 -21.39 -19.28
CA PRO A 74 14.06 -21.88 -20.49
C PRO A 74 15.58 -21.90 -20.38
N ILE A 75 16.18 -20.92 -19.69
CA ILE A 75 17.64 -20.87 -19.47
C ILE A 75 18.08 -22.07 -18.62
N VAL A 76 17.36 -22.36 -17.53
CA VAL A 76 17.62 -23.53 -16.69
C VAL A 76 17.45 -24.81 -17.51
N LEU A 77 16.40 -24.93 -18.32
CA LEU A 77 16.19 -26.09 -19.17
C LEU A 77 17.33 -26.28 -20.20
N ALA A 78 17.89 -25.19 -20.72
CA ALA A 78 19.01 -25.23 -21.66
C ALA A 78 20.34 -25.64 -21.00
N THR A 79 20.43 -25.63 -19.67
CA THR A 79 21.61 -26.17 -18.97
C THR A 79 21.64 -27.70 -18.96
N TYR A 80 20.49 -28.39 -19.11
CA TYR A 80 20.47 -29.85 -19.11
C TYR A 80 21.32 -30.44 -20.25
N PRO A 81 21.15 -30.07 -21.54
CA PRO A 81 22.03 -30.55 -22.60
C PRO A 81 23.51 -30.27 -22.36
N ALA A 82 23.86 -29.09 -21.82
CA ALA A 82 25.24 -28.72 -21.52
C ALA A 82 25.87 -29.60 -20.43
N VAL A 83 25.13 -29.91 -19.36
CA VAL A 83 25.62 -30.79 -18.26
C VAL A 83 25.76 -32.24 -18.73
N TYR A 84 24.89 -32.70 -19.63
CA TYR A 84 24.95 -34.04 -20.20
C TYR A 84 26.00 -34.19 -21.32
N GLY A 85 26.75 -33.14 -21.67
CA GLY A 85 27.71 -33.17 -22.76
C GLY A 85 27.08 -33.32 -24.15
N LEU A 86 25.80 -32.95 -24.29
CA LEU A 86 25.06 -32.94 -25.57
C LEU A 86 25.18 -31.59 -26.28
N ASP A 87 25.87 -30.61 -25.67
CA ASP A 87 26.05 -29.25 -26.17
C ASP A 87 27.49 -28.77 -25.93
N ASP A 88 28.45 -29.40 -26.61
CA ASP A 88 29.90 -29.21 -26.40
C ASP A 88 30.37 -27.74 -26.53
N ASN A 89 29.71 -26.95 -27.39
CA ASN A 89 30.02 -25.53 -27.60
C ASN A 89 29.03 -24.58 -26.92
N HIS A 90 28.16 -25.09 -26.05
CA HIS A 90 27.07 -24.34 -25.43
C HIS A 90 26.18 -23.62 -26.46
N PHE A 91 26.03 -24.18 -27.67
CA PHE A 91 25.26 -23.58 -28.76
C PHE A 91 23.78 -23.47 -28.40
N ILE A 92 23.19 -24.53 -27.86
CA ILE A 92 21.79 -24.56 -27.42
C ILE A 92 21.62 -23.59 -26.24
N PHE A 93 22.54 -23.66 -25.27
CA PHE A 93 22.52 -22.75 -24.13
C PHE A 93 22.59 -21.28 -24.55
N ASN A 94 23.53 -20.93 -25.43
CA ASN A 94 23.75 -19.56 -25.89
C ASN A 94 22.53 -19.03 -26.67
N ILE A 95 21.93 -19.82 -27.56
CA ILE A 95 20.71 -19.41 -28.28
C ILE A 95 19.57 -19.12 -27.31
N VAL A 96 19.30 -20.03 -26.38
CA VAL A 96 18.21 -19.85 -25.41
C VAL A 96 18.50 -18.68 -24.48
N PHE A 97 19.74 -18.54 -24.01
CA PHE A 97 20.19 -17.43 -23.19
C PHE A 97 19.97 -16.08 -23.91
N PHE A 98 20.46 -15.93 -25.14
CA PHE A 98 20.31 -14.68 -25.89
C PHE A 98 18.85 -14.39 -26.26
N ALA A 99 18.07 -15.41 -26.63
CA ALA A 99 16.64 -15.24 -26.92
C ALA A 99 15.86 -14.75 -25.69
N VAL A 100 16.09 -15.37 -24.52
CA VAL A 100 15.45 -14.95 -23.27
C VAL A 100 15.96 -13.60 -22.80
N PHE A 101 17.26 -13.34 -22.88
CA PHE A 101 17.87 -12.05 -22.50
C PHE A 101 17.29 -10.91 -23.33
N LEU A 102 17.26 -11.06 -24.65
CA LEU A 102 16.69 -10.06 -25.55
C LEU A 102 15.19 -9.87 -25.31
N SER A 103 14.44 -10.96 -25.11
CA SER A 103 13.02 -10.89 -24.74
C SER A 103 12.82 -10.12 -23.44
N CYS A 104 13.58 -10.43 -22.39
CA CYS A 104 13.52 -9.74 -21.10
C CYS A 104 13.89 -8.25 -21.22
N LEU A 105 14.88 -7.90 -22.05
CA LEU A 105 15.29 -6.51 -22.22
C LEU A 105 14.21 -5.71 -22.98
N LEU A 106 13.72 -6.24 -24.10
CA LEU A 106 12.69 -5.60 -24.93
C LEU A 106 11.34 -5.55 -24.22
N GLN A 107 10.83 -6.70 -23.78
CA GLN A 107 9.55 -6.77 -23.10
C GLN A 107 9.63 -6.14 -21.70
N GLY A 108 10.76 -6.22 -21.00
CA GLY A 108 10.94 -5.66 -19.65
C GLY A 108 10.83 -4.14 -19.64
N THR A 109 11.54 -3.47 -20.54
CA THR A 109 11.46 -2.01 -20.69
C THR A 109 10.12 -1.55 -21.25
N THR A 110 9.48 -2.33 -22.11
CA THR A 110 8.19 -1.95 -22.72
C THR A 110 6.97 -2.21 -21.84
N ILE A 111 7.05 -2.95 -20.73
CA ILE A 111 5.89 -3.20 -19.85
C ILE A 111 5.25 -1.89 -19.38
N GLY A 112 6.05 -0.95 -18.87
CA GLY A 112 5.54 0.32 -18.36
C GLY A 112 4.86 1.12 -19.47
N TRP A 113 5.53 1.20 -20.62
CA TRP A 113 5.01 1.87 -21.81
C TRP A 113 3.70 1.24 -22.34
N VAL A 114 3.59 -0.10 -22.38
CA VAL A 114 2.36 -0.79 -22.81
C VAL A 114 1.24 -0.59 -21.78
N ALA A 115 1.55 -0.65 -20.48
CA ALA A 115 0.58 -0.40 -19.42
C ALA A 115 -0.02 1.01 -19.52
N GLU A 116 0.81 2.01 -19.77
CA GLU A 116 0.38 3.40 -19.98
C GLU A 116 -0.47 3.54 -21.26
N ARG A 117 -0.03 2.94 -22.38
CA ARG A 117 -0.76 2.98 -23.65
C ARG A 117 -2.13 2.32 -23.56
N LEU A 118 -2.25 1.23 -22.79
CA LEU A 118 -3.51 0.55 -22.55
C LEU A 118 -4.37 1.22 -21.47
N LYS A 119 -3.86 2.28 -20.83
CA LYS A 119 -4.48 2.98 -19.68
C LYS A 119 -4.77 2.04 -18.51
N LEU A 120 -3.91 1.02 -18.32
CA LEU A 120 -3.96 0.09 -17.19
C LEU A 120 -3.10 0.59 -16.02
N SER A 121 -2.23 1.58 -16.26
CA SER A 121 -1.50 2.27 -15.20
C SER A 121 -2.40 3.28 -14.49
N ILE A 122 -2.58 3.11 -13.19
CA ILE A 122 -3.16 4.15 -12.33
C ILE A 122 -2.02 5.13 -12.02
N PRO A 123 -2.18 6.45 -12.24
CA PRO A 123 -1.18 7.41 -11.80
C PRO A 123 -0.97 7.21 -10.30
N SER A 124 0.28 7.01 -9.87
CA SER A 124 0.58 7.04 -8.44
C SER A 124 0.11 8.39 -7.92
N LEU A 125 -0.94 8.40 -7.08
CA LEU A 125 -1.30 9.59 -6.33
C LEU A 125 0.00 10.15 -5.75
N PRO A 126 0.33 11.43 -5.96
CA PRO A 126 1.54 11.99 -5.40
C PRO A 126 1.46 11.72 -3.89
N LYS A 127 2.29 10.80 -3.39
CA LYS A 127 2.47 10.66 -1.94
C LYS A 127 2.80 12.06 -1.46
N SER A 128 2.00 12.59 -0.55
CA SER A 128 2.29 13.89 0.07
C SER A 128 3.76 13.86 0.45
N ARG A 129 4.55 14.80 -0.08
CA ARG A 129 5.96 14.96 0.31
C ARG A 129 6.10 15.39 1.77
N HIS A 130 4.97 15.49 2.48
CA HIS A 130 4.82 15.93 3.85
C HIS A 130 4.05 14.86 4.63
N SER A 131 4.58 13.63 4.71
CA SER A 131 4.30 12.75 5.84
C SER A 131 5.39 12.98 6.86
N ILE A 132 5.07 13.71 7.93
CA ILE A 132 5.95 13.76 9.10
C ILE A 132 5.78 12.41 9.81
N GLU A 133 6.55 11.41 9.39
CA GLU A 133 6.72 10.18 10.17
C GLU A 133 7.81 10.44 11.20
N LEU A 134 7.41 10.70 12.44
CA LEU A 134 8.36 10.85 13.53
C LEU A 134 8.77 9.45 14.02
N ILE A 135 9.90 8.97 13.54
CA ILE A 135 10.46 7.68 13.98
C ILE A 135 11.38 7.95 15.16
N THR A 136 10.91 7.66 16.37
CA THR A 136 11.72 7.77 17.59
C THR A 136 12.75 6.63 17.61
N THR A 137 14.02 6.97 17.35
CA THR A 137 15.13 5.98 17.35
C THR A 137 15.65 5.72 18.77
N GLN A 138 15.28 6.54 19.75
CA GLN A 138 15.58 6.39 21.18
C GLN A 138 14.34 6.74 22.02
N LYS A 139 14.31 6.25 23.27
CA LYS A 139 13.36 6.67 24.32
C LYS A 139 13.57 8.16 24.65
N SER A 140 13.09 9.07 23.80
CA SER A 140 12.75 10.41 24.26
C SER A 140 11.39 10.34 24.92
N ASP A 141 11.23 10.91 26.12
CA ASP A 141 9.94 11.00 26.80
C ASP A 141 8.94 11.94 26.08
N ILE A 142 9.39 12.59 24.99
CA ILE A 142 8.66 13.51 24.12
C ILE A 142 8.19 12.74 22.88
N ASP A 143 6.90 12.87 22.56
CA ASP A 143 6.25 12.25 21.40
C ASP A 143 5.40 13.28 20.64
N VAL A 144 5.04 12.97 19.39
CA VAL A 144 4.11 13.78 18.59
C VAL A 144 2.76 13.09 18.54
N PHE A 145 1.73 13.80 18.96
CA PHE A 145 0.37 13.28 18.95
C PHE A 145 -0.56 14.18 18.14
N GLU A 146 -1.52 13.51 17.50
CA GLU A 146 -2.61 14.11 16.76
C GLU A 146 -3.81 14.30 17.69
N ILE A 147 -4.31 15.55 17.79
CA ILE A 147 -5.52 15.87 18.54
C ILE A 147 -6.50 16.57 17.60
N GLN A 148 -7.64 15.92 17.39
CA GLN A 148 -8.76 16.53 16.69
C GLN A 148 -9.62 17.32 17.67
N ILE A 149 -9.92 18.58 17.33
CA ILE A 149 -10.83 19.42 18.11
C ILE A 149 -12.28 18.93 17.91
N PRO A 150 -12.98 18.46 18.97
CA PRO A 150 -14.34 17.96 18.87
C PRO A 150 -15.35 19.04 18.47
N GLU A 151 -16.46 18.66 17.83
CA GLU A 151 -17.54 19.58 17.43
C GLU A 151 -18.18 20.35 18.60
N ILE A 152 -18.15 19.74 19.79
CA ILE A 152 -18.80 20.22 21.03
C ILE A 152 -17.83 21.07 21.88
N SER A 153 -16.62 21.34 21.41
CA SER A 153 -15.64 22.16 22.15
C SER A 153 -15.99 23.66 22.14
N SER A 154 -15.72 24.32 23.25
CA SER A 154 -15.85 25.76 23.49
C SER A 154 -14.64 26.56 22.96
N ILE A 155 -13.69 25.89 22.31
CA ILE A 155 -12.40 26.45 21.86
C ILE A 155 -12.50 27.11 20.48
N ASP A 156 -13.62 26.94 19.79
CA ASP A 156 -13.87 27.57 18.51
C ASP A 156 -13.74 29.10 18.60
N GLY A 157 -12.81 29.67 17.83
CA GLY A 157 -12.51 31.11 17.86
C GLY A 157 -11.45 31.53 18.88
N THR A 158 -10.92 30.60 19.67
CA THR A 158 -9.85 30.88 20.66
C THR A 158 -8.50 31.03 19.97
N ARG A 159 -7.68 31.97 20.42
CA ARG A 159 -6.32 32.14 19.91
C ARG A 159 -5.37 31.17 20.59
N LEU A 160 -4.34 30.73 19.87
CA LEU A 160 -3.32 29.83 20.40
C LEU A 160 -2.68 30.34 21.70
N ARG A 161 -2.44 31.65 21.82
CA ARG A 161 -1.88 32.29 23.02
C ARG A 161 -2.79 32.26 24.26
N GLU A 162 -4.09 32.03 24.05
CA GLU A 162 -5.09 31.99 25.13
C GLU A 162 -5.22 30.59 25.72
N LEU A 163 -4.60 29.58 25.09
CA LEU A 163 -4.56 28.21 25.59
C LEU A 163 -3.52 28.07 26.69
N ASN A 164 -3.93 27.49 27.81
CA ASN A 164 -3.04 27.15 28.91
C ASN A 164 -2.42 25.78 28.68
N LEU A 165 -1.50 25.70 27.72
CA LEU A 165 -0.76 24.48 27.45
C LEU A 165 0.44 24.33 28.41
N PRO A 166 0.86 23.09 28.73
CA PRO A 166 2.07 22.84 29.50
C PRO A 166 3.32 23.48 28.86
N PRO A 167 4.32 23.90 29.67
CA PRO A 167 5.50 24.61 29.17
C PRO A 167 6.36 23.78 28.21
N ASP A 168 6.32 22.45 28.33
CA ASP A 168 7.07 21.51 27.49
C ASP A 168 6.27 21.02 26.27
N SER A 169 5.16 21.70 25.93
CA SER A 169 4.31 21.37 24.80
C SER A 169 4.39 22.40 23.67
N LEU A 170 4.40 21.92 22.43
CA LEU A 170 4.49 22.75 21.24
C LEU A 170 3.51 22.26 20.17
N ILE A 171 2.58 23.13 19.76
CA ILE A 171 1.76 22.89 18.58
C ILE A 171 2.61 23.20 17.35
N THR A 172 2.90 22.18 16.55
CA THR A 172 3.82 22.28 15.40
C THR A 172 3.11 22.60 14.10
N SER A 173 1.90 22.06 13.93
CA SER A 173 1.09 22.32 12.75
C SER A 173 -0.39 22.11 13.04
N ILE A 174 -1.23 22.85 12.29
CA ILE A 174 -2.68 22.73 12.32
C ILE A 174 -3.13 22.32 10.93
N MET A 175 -3.84 21.21 10.82
CA MET A 175 -4.46 20.77 9.57
C MET A 175 -5.93 21.20 9.56
N ARG A 176 -6.29 22.02 8.57
CA ARG A 176 -7.65 22.53 8.35
C ARG A 176 -8.01 22.38 6.87
N GLU A 177 -9.13 21.71 6.59
CA GLU A 177 -9.64 21.54 5.21
C GLU A 177 -8.55 21.06 4.21
N ASN A 178 -7.70 20.10 4.63
CA ASN A 178 -6.55 19.58 3.88
C ASN A 178 -5.35 20.51 3.66
N TYR A 179 -5.30 21.68 4.30
CA TYR A 179 -4.13 22.57 4.29
C TYR A 179 -3.42 22.56 5.64
N ILE A 180 -2.08 22.59 5.58
CA ILE A 180 -1.24 22.74 6.78
C ILE A 180 -1.05 24.24 7.04
N ILE A 181 -1.46 24.68 8.23
CA ILE A 181 -1.26 26.02 8.75
C ILE A 181 -0.12 25.95 9.77
N ILE A 182 0.90 26.78 9.60
CA ILE A 182 1.97 26.95 10.58
C ILE A 182 1.42 27.85 11.70
N PRO A 183 1.29 27.34 12.94
CA PRO A 183 0.72 28.09 14.03
C PRO A 183 1.59 29.30 14.37
N LYS A 184 0.92 30.45 14.52
CA LYS A 184 1.44 31.70 15.08
C LYS A 184 0.67 32.01 16.36
N GLU A 185 1.19 32.91 17.18
CA GLU A 185 0.54 33.30 18.45
C GLU A 185 -0.91 33.82 18.27
N ASP A 186 -1.20 34.41 17.12
CA ASP A 186 -2.51 34.95 16.74
C ASP A 186 -3.39 33.96 15.96
N THR A 187 -2.91 32.72 15.74
CA THR A 187 -3.66 31.72 14.99
C THR A 187 -4.90 31.31 15.78
N ILE A 188 -6.05 31.43 15.11
CA ILE A 188 -7.36 31.13 15.68
C ILE A 188 -7.69 29.67 15.39
N LEU A 189 -7.99 28.91 16.44
CA LEU A 189 -8.45 27.54 16.35
C LEU A 189 -9.91 27.49 15.91
N LYS A 190 -10.24 26.49 15.10
CA LYS A 190 -11.60 26.21 14.64
C LYS A 190 -11.96 24.76 14.92
N LYS A 191 -13.27 24.50 14.96
CA LYS A 191 -13.79 23.13 15.00
C LYS A 191 -13.24 22.32 13.84
N HIS A 192 -13.06 21.01 14.07
CA HIS A 192 -12.49 20.04 13.13
C HIS A 192 -11.02 20.27 12.75
N ASP A 193 -10.35 21.27 13.33
CA ASP A 193 -8.90 21.37 13.21
C ASP A 193 -8.25 20.12 13.82
N ILE A 194 -7.21 19.66 13.15
CA ILE A 194 -6.35 18.58 13.62
C ILE A 194 -5.02 19.23 14.02
N LEU A 195 -4.69 19.16 15.30
CA LEU A 195 -3.48 19.73 15.89
C LEU A 195 -2.41 18.66 16.02
N PHE A 196 -1.22 18.94 15.50
CA PHE A 196 -0.02 18.14 15.73
C PHE A 196 0.78 18.77 16.86
N VAL A 197 0.83 18.08 18.00
CA VAL A 197 1.43 18.60 19.22
C VAL A 197 2.60 17.72 19.62
N ILE A 198 3.73 18.35 19.95
CA ILE A 198 4.90 17.70 20.54
C ILE A 198 4.86 17.97 22.03
N ALA A 199 4.81 16.94 22.87
CA ALA A 199 4.90 17.09 24.32
C ALA A 199 5.33 15.77 24.99
N PRO A 200 5.69 15.80 26.29
CA PRO A 200 5.92 14.58 27.05
C PRO A 200 4.67 13.69 27.11
N TYR A 201 4.83 12.36 27.02
CA TYR A 201 3.70 11.42 27.03
C TYR A 201 2.75 11.62 28.23
N LYS A 202 3.31 11.97 29.40
CA LYS A 202 2.57 12.21 30.65
C LYS A 202 1.61 13.41 30.60
N GLU A 203 1.81 14.33 29.68
CA GLU A 203 1.04 15.58 29.56
C GLU A 203 -0.06 15.50 28.49
N THR A 204 -0.11 14.40 27.74
CA THR A 204 -1.09 14.18 26.66
C THR A 204 -2.53 14.34 27.15
N ASP A 205 -2.86 13.80 28.31
CA ASP A 205 -4.23 13.85 28.86
C ASP A 205 -4.63 15.27 29.30
N LEU A 206 -3.67 16.03 29.85
CA LEU A 206 -3.89 17.44 30.20
C LEU A 206 -4.15 18.27 28.95
N ILE A 207 -3.35 18.07 27.90
CA ILE A 207 -3.49 18.79 26.63
C ILE A 207 -4.81 18.43 25.96
N ARG A 208 -5.21 17.15 25.95
CA ARG A 208 -6.53 16.74 25.46
C ARG A 208 -7.66 17.39 26.23
N SER A 209 -7.56 17.45 27.56
CA SER A 209 -8.59 18.06 28.40
C SER A 209 -8.75 19.56 28.12
N GLU A 210 -7.63 20.27 27.91
CA GLU A 210 -7.64 21.69 27.59
C GLU A 210 -8.24 21.93 26.19
N LEU A 211 -7.94 21.04 25.23
CA LEU A 211 -8.43 21.08 23.85
C LEU A 211 -9.86 20.53 23.66
N SER A 212 -10.45 19.96 24.71
CA SER A 212 -11.81 19.43 24.71
C SER A 212 -12.80 20.20 25.58
N LYS A 213 -12.37 21.30 26.23
CA LYS A 213 -13.27 22.25 26.90
C LYS A 213 -14.25 22.86 25.91
#